data_AF-A0A482Z3C2-F1
#
_entry.id   AF-A0A482Z3C2-F1
#
_cell.length_a   1.000
_cell.length_b   1.000
_cell.length_c   1.000
_cell.angle_alpha   90.00
_cell.angle_beta   90.00
_cell.angle_gamma   90.00
#
_symmetry.space_group_name_H-M   'P 1'
#
loop_
_entity.id
_entity.type
_entity.pdbx_description
1 polymer ?
#
loop_
_entity_poly.entity_id
_entity_poly.type
_entity_poly.pdbx_seq_one_letter_code
_entity_poly.pdbx_strand_id
1 'polypeptide(L)' 'MAAVAPYLIRAYHQWMEDSGLSAHILVDCTNTEVVVPTQFIQDDRI' A
#
# COMPACT_ATOMS: atom_id res chain seq x y z
N MET A 1 20.68 8.67 0.16
CA MET A 1 20.04 7.84 1.21
C MET A 1 18.94 7.03 0.52
N ALA A 2 18.91 5.70 0.66
CA ALA A 2 17.81 4.91 0.09
C ALA A 2 16.52 5.15 0.88
N ALA A 3 15.36 5.15 0.21
CA ALA A 3 14.07 5.24 0.89
C ALA A 3 13.84 3.99 1.75
N VAL A 4 13.49 4.18 3.03
CA VAL A 4 13.22 3.08 3.98
C VAL A 4 11.82 2.48 3.82
N ALA A 5 10.89 3.25 3.25
CA ALA A 5 9.49 2.87 3.04
C ALA A 5 9.28 1.47 2.42
N PRO A 6 9.94 1.07 1.32
CA PRO A 6 9.73 -0.26 0.72
C PRO A 6 10.16 -1.41 1.64
N TYR A 7 11.11 -1.19 2.55
CA TYR A 7 11.53 -2.21 3.52
C TYR A 7 10.52 -2.35 4.66
N LEU A 8 9.96 -1.23 5.14
CA LEU A 8 8.94 -1.24 6.18
C LEU A 8 7.66 -1.92 5.70
N ILE A 9 7.20 -1.63 4.47
CA ILE A 9 6.00 -2.27 3.91
C ILE A 9 6.13 -3.80 3.92
N ARG A 10 7.30 -4.33 3.50
CA ARG A 10 7.57 -5.78 3.51
C ARG A 10 7.61 -6.36 4.93
N ALA A 11 8.23 -5.65 5.87
CA ALA A 11 8.31 -6.10 7.27
C ALA A 11 6.90 -6.18 7.91
N TYR A 12 6.05 -5.17 7.67
CA TYR A 12 4.67 -5.17 8.16
C TYR A 12 3.81 -6.23 7.49
N HIS A 13 3.97 -6.44 6.18
CA HIS A 13 3.27 -7.51 5.46
C HIS A 13 3.53 -8.87 6.12
N GLN A 14 4.80 -9.22 6.29
CA GLN A 14 5.20 -10.49 6.90
C GLN A 14 4.68 -10.61 8.35
N TRP A 15 4.80 -9.54 9.15
CA TRP A 15 4.28 -9.55 10.51
C TRP A 15 2.77 -9.75 10.59
N MET A 16 2.00 -9.15 9.66
CA MET A 16 0.55 -9.32 9.58
C MET A 16 0.17 -10.76 9.20
N GLU A 17 0.86 -11.35 8.22
CA GLU A 17 0.65 -12.76 7.83
C GLU A 17 0.97 -13.73 8.97
N ASP A 18 2.10 -13.52 9.65
CA ASP A 18 2.51 -14.32 10.81
C ASP A 18 1.50 -14.22 11.97
N SER A 19 0.76 -13.10 12.04
CA SER A 19 -0.27 -12.84 13.04
C SER A 19 -1.67 -13.33 12.63
N GLY A 20 -1.82 -13.95 11.45
CA GLY A 20 -3.11 -14.40 10.93
C GLY A 20 -4.04 -13.27 10.49
N LEU A 21 -3.49 -12.09 10.17
CA LEU A 21 -4.22 -10.92 9.68
C LEU A 21 -4.14 -10.82 8.15
N SER A 22 -5.06 -10.05 7.55
CA SER A 22 -5.02 -9.74 6.13
C SER A 22 -4.34 -8.39 5.89
N ALA A 23 -3.18 -8.41 5.23
CA ALA A 23 -2.45 -7.21 4.89
C ALA A 23 -3.19 -6.37 3.84
N HIS A 24 -3.42 -5.09 4.14
CA HIS A 24 -4.01 -4.11 3.22
C HIS A 24 -3.07 -2.90 3.10
N ILE A 25 -3.02 -2.28 1.92
CA ILE A 25 -2.18 -1.12 1.64
C ILE A 25 -3.08 -0.01 1.12
N LEU A 26 -2.92 1.20 1.67
CA LEU A 26 -3.57 2.39 1.19
C LEU A 26 -2.69 3.07 0.15
N VAL A 27 -3.25 3.35 -1.03
CA VAL A 27 -2.54 4.00 -2.13
C VAL A 27 -3.11 5.39 -2.38
N ASP A 28 -2.22 6.39 -2.42
CA ASP A 28 -2.55 7.75 -2.85
C ASP A 28 -2.70 7.79 -4.37
N CYS A 29 -3.91 8.08 -4.85
CA CYS A 29 -4.25 8.09 -6.26
C CYS A 29 -4.08 9.47 -6.92
N THR A 30 -3.63 10.50 -6.19
CA THR A 30 -3.34 11.82 -6.77
C THR A 30 -2.12 11.82 -7.68
N ASN A 31 -1.23 10.83 -7.53
CA ASN A 31 -0.04 10.69 -8.36
C ASN A 31 -0.37 10.11 -9.73
N THR A 32 0.01 10.81 -10.80
CA THR A 32 -0.23 10.44 -12.21
C THR A 32 0.42 9.13 -12.65
N GLU A 33 1.42 8.63 -11.90
CA GLU A 33 2.10 7.37 -12.20
C GLU A 33 1.38 6.14 -11.61
N VAL A 34 0.33 6.35 -10.78
CA VAL A 34 -0.41 5.26 -10.14
C VAL A 34 -1.39 4.64 -11.12
N VAL A 35 -1.21 3.33 -11.38
CA VAL A 35 -2.06 2.55 -12.28
C VAL A 35 -2.94 1.62 -11.46
N VAL A 36 -4.20 2.00 -11.27
CA VAL A 36 -5.22 1.24 -10.53
C VAL A 36 -6.57 1.30 -11.26
N PRO A 37 -7.50 0.37 -11.01
CA PRO A 37 -8.86 0.49 -11.55
C PRO A 37 -9.56 1.72 -10.97
N THR A 38 -9.72 2.76 -11.78
CA THR A 38 -10.21 4.09 -11.35
C THR A 38 -11.63 4.06 -10.78
N GLN A 39 -12.43 3.07 -11.14
CA GLN A 39 -13.81 2.86 -10.66
C GLN A 39 -13.91 2.58 -9.15
N PHE A 40 -12.82 2.22 -8.48
CA PHE A 40 -12.80 1.90 -7.05
C PHE A 40 -12.13 2.99 -6.18
N ILE A 41 -11.67 4.08 -6.78
CA ILE A 41 -11.05 5.19 -6.03
C ILE A 41 -12.13 5.92 -5.22
N GLN A 42 -11.86 6.15 -3.94
CA GLN A 42 -12.70 6.92 -3.02
C GLN A 42 -11.84 7.96 -2.31
N ASP A 43 -12.23 9.24 -2.38
CA ASP A 43 -11.49 10.36 -1.76
C ASP A 43 -9.99 10.38 -2.12
N ASP A 44 -9.68 10.22 -3.41
CA ASP A 44 -8.32 10.13 -3.96
C ASP A 44 -7.46 8.99 -3.38
N ARG A 45 -8.09 7.95 -2.83
CA ARG A 45 -7.45 6.79 -2.23
C ARG A 45 -8.08 5.50 -2.71
N ILE A 46 -7.29 4.43 -2.69
CA ILE A 46 -7.75 3.06 -2.94
C ILE A 46 -7.01 2.08 -2.03
#